data_AF-A0A9E5ICG1-F1
#
_entry.id   AF-A0A9E5ICG1-F1
#
_cell.length_a   1.000
_cell.length_b   1.000
_cell.length_c   1.000
_cell.angle_alpha   90.00
_cell.angle_beta   90.00
_cell.angle_gamma   90.00
#
_symmetry.space_group_name_H-M   'P 1'
#
loop_
_entity.id
_entity.type
_entity.pdbx_description
1 polymer ?
#
loop_
_entity_poly.entity_id
_entity_poly.type
_entity_poly.pdbx_seq_one_letter_code
_entity_poly.pdbx_strand_id
1 'polypeptide(L)'
;MALFEVTAAQRANAPFAMVGMIETTWPDGRASIGTCALVGVNDVLTAGHCVYDLNRGGFARSFKFYFGADYNSARNILESPGLSVTSGAPFSIVYNKAIYTDDDPDTFWRYESQYDVALIGLPTEIRSIGTLPLEFNEDRRNIIATEVGYPAGSSGMMASIVSVDRHSVDAVYLSDTASMGPGSSGGPLIVNGAIIGVKSAGSQRGSTWADIGLSEDRLRAAMAANDRLLTGSGADSAELLIGSTGADRIDAAGGDDTIDAGLGNDSIDGGSGVDTVRFAGLRSRFDVAISNANITVTDQQRTLGTDRLSNVEKLMFSDQWVTTEIGGTNAQAYRIYQAAFDRTPDLLGLGYWMDEMARGMNVVEVAARFIDSDEFIQLYGFNPAPATFITRLYQNVLDRTPDSAGLSWWSNQMQTNPSKTPYKVLADFSESPENQANVAAQIAQGIAYLPFDLL
;
A
#
# COMPACT_ATOMS: atom_id res chain seq x y z
N MET A 1 28.45 31.80 1.24
CA MET A 1 29.22 32.28 0.07
C MET A 1 28.26 32.54 -1.07
N ALA A 2 28.69 33.17 -2.17
CA ALA A 2 27.83 33.40 -3.33
C ALA A 2 27.51 32.08 -4.06
N LEU A 3 26.29 31.97 -4.55
CA LEU A 3 25.85 30.92 -5.47
C LEU A 3 26.77 30.88 -6.70
N PHE A 4 27.25 29.70 -7.08
CA PHE A 4 28.09 29.52 -8.26
C PHE A 4 27.61 28.33 -9.10
N GLU A 5 27.87 28.39 -10.40
CA GLU A 5 27.60 27.28 -11.31
C GLU A 5 28.72 26.24 -11.22
N VAL A 6 28.33 24.97 -11.12
CA VAL A 6 29.26 23.84 -11.03
C VAL A 6 29.81 23.56 -12.43
N THR A 7 31.13 23.67 -12.58
CA THR A 7 31.80 23.48 -13.88
C THR A 7 31.72 22.04 -14.38
N ALA A 8 31.89 21.84 -15.69
CA ALA A 8 31.91 20.50 -16.30
C ALA A 8 32.95 19.55 -15.64
N ALA A 9 34.13 20.05 -15.27
CA ALA A 9 35.15 19.26 -14.59
C ALA A 9 34.72 18.84 -13.17
N GLN A 10 33.99 19.70 -12.46
CA GLN A 10 33.45 19.38 -11.14
C GLN A 10 32.30 18.38 -11.23
N ARG A 11 31.38 18.52 -12.21
CA ARG A 11 30.27 17.59 -12.42
C ARG A 11 30.69 16.16 -12.78
N ALA A 12 31.94 15.97 -13.23
CA ALA A 12 32.50 14.64 -13.47
C ALA A 12 33.05 13.95 -12.20
N ASN A 13 33.05 14.63 -11.04
CA ASN A 13 33.64 14.15 -9.80
C ASN A 13 32.69 14.29 -8.62
N ALA A 14 32.95 13.55 -7.54
CA ALA A 14 32.20 13.68 -6.30
C ALA A 14 32.33 15.11 -5.71
N PRO A 15 31.27 15.64 -5.08
CA PRO A 15 29.95 15.03 -4.93
C PRO A 15 29.03 15.21 -6.17
N PHE A 16 29.37 16.12 -7.08
CA PHE A 16 28.47 16.62 -8.12
C PHE A 16 28.09 15.58 -9.18
N ALA A 17 28.95 14.58 -9.43
CA ALA A 17 28.63 13.49 -10.36
C ALA A 17 27.42 12.65 -9.93
N MET A 18 27.16 12.57 -8.62
CA MET A 18 26.02 11.82 -8.06
C MET A 18 24.78 12.69 -7.84
N VAL A 19 24.88 14.00 -8.04
CA VAL A 19 23.73 14.92 -7.98
C VAL A 19 23.16 15.04 -9.39
N GLY A 20 21.83 14.94 -9.50
CA GLY A 20 21.15 14.94 -10.78
C GLY A 20 19.92 15.82 -10.81
N MET A 21 19.52 16.17 -12.03
CA MET A 21 18.19 16.69 -12.29
C MET A 21 17.21 15.51 -12.35
N ILE A 22 16.08 15.63 -11.66
CA ILE A 22 14.96 14.69 -11.78
C ILE A 22 13.84 15.36 -12.57
N GLU A 23 13.42 14.72 -13.66
CA GLU A 23 12.20 15.04 -14.40
C GLU A 23 11.13 14.03 -13.97
N THR A 24 10.10 14.53 -13.28
CA THR A 24 8.98 13.73 -12.77
C THR A 24 7.79 13.87 -13.71
N THR A 25 7.24 12.76 -14.20
CA THR A 25 6.00 12.75 -14.98
C THR A 25 4.82 12.38 -14.08
N TRP A 26 3.75 13.17 -14.12
CA TRP A 26 2.61 13.05 -13.22
C TRP A 26 1.38 12.38 -13.88
N PRO A 27 0.40 11.93 -13.09
CA PRO A 27 -0.85 11.34 -13.60
C PRO A 27 -1.64 12.22 -14.58
N ASP A 28 -1.60 13.54 -14.41
CA ASP A 28 -2.22 14.51 -15.32
C ASP A 28 -1.46 14.68 -16.67
N GLY A 29 -0.35 13.96 -16.86
CA GLY A 29 0.50 13.99 -18.06
C GLY A 29 1.51 15.14 -18.09
N ARG A 30 1.55 16.01 -17.09
CA ARG A 30 2.55 17.09 -17.00
C ARG A 30 3.85 16.58 -16.41
N ALA A 31 4.92 17.34 -16.63
CA ALA A 31 6.22 17.12 -16.01
C ALA A 31 6.56 18.22 -14.99
N SER A 32 7.38 17.90 -14.00
CA SER A 32 8.07 18.87 -13.14
C SER A 32 9.55 18.55 -13.05
N ILE A 33 10.33 19.54 -12.65
CA ILE A 33 11.77 19.40 -12.45
C ILE A 33 12.09 19.60 -10.98
N GLY A 34 12.95 18.73 -10.46
CA GLY A 34 13.59 18.87 -9.16
C GLY A 34 15.06 18.48 -9.24
N THR A 35 15.63 18.26 -8.07
CA THR A 35 16.98 17.75 -7.86
C THR A 35 16.93 16.43 -7.11
N CYS A 36 17.88 15.55 -7.37
CA CYS A 36 18.04 14.28 -6.68
C CYS A 36 19.52 13.94 -6.44
N ALA A 37 19.79 12.92 -5.63
CA ALA A 37 21.13 12.40 -5.40
C ALA A 37 21.14 10.87 -5.40
N LEU A 38 22.15 10.25 -6.02
CA LEU A 38 22.35 8.81 -5.99
C LEU A 38 23.07 8.42 -4.68
N VAL A 39 22.39 7.69 -3.80
CA VAL A 39 22.85 7.39 -2.43
C VAL A 39 23.14 5.90 -2.20
N GLY A 40 22.69 5.06 -3.12
CA GLY A 40 22.99 3.64 -3.25
C GLY A 40 23.08 3.30 -4.73
N VAL A 41 23.53 2.08 -5.08
CA VAL A 41 23.77 1.73 -6.49
C VAL A 41 22.50 1.79 -7.34
N ASN A 42 21.32 1.79 -6.73
CA ASN A 42 20.04 1.96 -7.38
C ASN A 42 19.05 2.80 -6.56
N ASP A 43 19.56 3.61 -5.63
CA ASP A 43 18.77 4.41 -4.70
C ASP A 43 18.93 5.90 -4.99
N VAL A 44 17.84 6.55 -5.34
CA VAL A 44 17.81 7.97 -5.65
C VAL A 44 17.03 8.73 -4.57
N LEU A 45 17.75 9.56 -3.81
CA LEU A 45 17.19 10.41 -2.77
C LEU A 45 16.68 11.73 -3.38
N THR A 46 15.49 12.16 -2.98
CA THR A 46 14.89 13.45 -3.36
C THR A 46 13.85 13.89 -2.32
N ALA A 47 13.14 14.99 -2.56
CA ALA A 47 12.06 15.45 -1.68
C ALA A 47 10.77 14.66 -1.93
N GLY A 48 9.92 14.54 -0.90
CA GLY A 48 8.62 13.88 -0.99
C GLY A 48 7.70 14.51 -2.04
N HIS A 49 7.66 15.83 -2.11
CA HIS A 49 6.85 16.53 -3.12
C HIS A 49 7.42 16.43 -4.55
N CYS A 50 8.63 15.89 -4.74
CA CYS A 50 9.15 15.56 -6.07
C CYS A 50 8.62 14.21 -6.59
N VAL A 51 7.98 13.39 -5.74
CA VAL A 51 7.46 12.05 -6.08
C VAL A 51 5.96 11.89 -5.85
N TYR A 52 5.33 12.79 -5.08
CA TYR A 52 3.89 12.81 -4.82
C TYR A 52 3.36 14.25 -4.80
N ASP A 53 2.32 14.51 -5.59
CA ASP A 53 1.63 15.80 -5.66
C ASP A 53 0.12 15.53 -5.86
N LEU A 54 -0.70 15.86 -4.85
CA LEU A 54 -2.14 15.62 -4.88
C LEU A 54 -2.83 16.40 -6.01
N ASN A 55 -2.37 17.62 -6.31
CA ASN A 55 -2.92 18.46 -7.38
C ASN A 55 -2.64 17.91 -8.77
N ARG A 56 -1.69 16.97 -8.88
CA ARG A 56 -1.32 16.32 -10.14
C ARG A 56 -1.78 14.86 -10.23
N GLY A 57 -2.59 14.42 -9.27
CA GLY A 57 -3.19 13.08 -9.25
C GLY A 57 -2.47 12.06 -8.35
N GLY A 58 -1.59 12.50 -7.45
CA GLY A 58 -0.93 11.64 -6.46
C GLY A 58 0.51 11.30 -6.86
N PHE A 59 0.86 10.01 -6.83
CA PHE A 59 2.23 9.56 -7.12
C PHE A 59 2.64 9.83 -8.57
N ALA A 60 3.91 10.17 -8.73
CA ALA A 60 4.57 10.22 -10.02
C ALA A 60 4.46 8.88 -10.77
N ARG A 61 4.28 8.95 -12.09
CA ARG A 61 4.20 7.78 -12.98
C ARG A 61 5.56 7.30 -13.46
N SER A 62 6.50 8.21 -13.62
CA SER A 62 7.85 7.88 -14.07
C SER A 62 8.81 9.01 -13.78
N PHE A 63 10.10 8.65 -13.79
CA PHE A 63 11.20 9.57 -13.55
C PHE A 63 12.24 9.43 -14.66
N LYS A 64 12.85 10.56 -15.00
CA LYS A 64 14.14 10.57 -15.68
C LYS A 64 15.15 11.30 -14.83
N PHE A 65 16.28 10.66 -14.61
CA PHE A 65 17.40 11.17 -13.85
C PHE A 65 18.52 11.55 -14.80
N TYR A 66 19.15 12.68 -14.54
CA TYR A 66 20.27 13.20 -15.31
C TYR A 66 21.39 13.59 -14.35
N PHE A 67 22.22 12.61 -13.97
CA PHE A 67 23.30 12.77 -12.99
C PHE A 67 24.50 13.49 -13.60
N GLY A 68 25.02 14.51 -12.92
CA GLY A 68 26.11 15.36 -13.42
C GLY A 68 25.72 16.23 -14.61
N ALA A 69 24.41 16.42 -14.85
CA ALA A 69 23.91 17.13 -16.01
C ALA A 69 24.14 18.63 -15.96
N ASP A 70 24.22 19.24 -17.15
CA ASP A 70 24.16 20.67 -17.37
C ASP A 70 22.80 21.02 -17.95
N TYR A 71 21.89 21.45 -17.07
CA TYR A 71 20.54 21.84 -17.45
C TYR A 71 20.36 23.33 -17.25
N ASN A 72 20.24 24.03 -18.38
CA ASN A 72 19.99 25.45 -18.43
C ASN A 72 18.48 25.70 -18.27
N SER A 73 18.04 25.83 -17.02
CA SER A 73 16.63 26.04 -16.68
C SER A 73 16.11 27.41 -17.15
N ALA A 74 16.98 28.40 -17.34
CA ALA A 74 16.60 29.70 -17.92
C ALA A 74 16.16 29.59 -19.40
N ARG A 75 16.69 28.60 -20.13
CA ARG A 75 16.36 28.34 -21.53
C ARG A 75 15.53 27.08 -21.74
N ASN A 76 15.34 26.30 -20.68
CA ASN A 76 14.77 24.96 -20.72
C ASN A 76 15.49 24.03 -21.71
N ILE A 77 16.83 23.98 -21.61
CA ILE A 77 17.68 23.18 -22.50
C ILE A 77 18.62 22.32 -21.67
N LEU A 78 18.68 21.02 -21.98
CA LEU A 78 19.69 20.11 -21.47
C LEU A 78 20.95 20.22 -22.35
N GLU A 79 21.91 21.03 -21.92
CA GLU A 79 23.14 21.31 -22.67
C GLU A 79 24.11 20.11 -22.62
N SER A 80 24.13 19.40 -21.49
CA SER A 80 24.81 18.13 -21.35
C SER A 80 24.01 17.19 -20.45
N PRO A 81 23.61 16.00 -20.93
CA PRO A 81 22.73 15.11 -20.17
C PRO A 81 23.40 14.39 -19.00
N GLY A 82 24.73 14.42 -18.89
CA GLY A 82 25.45 13.59 -17.93
C GLY A 82 25.14 12.10 -18.11
N LEU A 83 25.03 11.35 -17.01
CA LEU A 83 24.46 10.01 -17.03
C LEU A 83 22.93 10.10 -16.95
N SER A 84 22.25 9.69 -18.02
CA SER A 84 20.79 9.64 -18.06
C SER A 84 20.28 8.24 -17.73
N VAL A 85 19.33 8.16 -16.80
CA VAL A 85 18.63 6.93 -16.41
C VAL A 85 17.15 7.21 -16.40
N THR A 86 16.36 6.40 -17.09
CA THR A 86 14.89 6.45 -16.97
C THR A 86 14.49 5.38 -15.97
N SER A 87 13.54 5.69 -15.07
CA SER A 87 12.96 4.66 -14.21
C SER A 87 12.33 3.58 -15.09
N GLY A 88 12.95 2.40 -15.14
CA GLY A 88 12.33 1.21 -15.69
C GLY A 88 11.21 0.73 -14.77
N ALA A 89 10.27 -0.06 -15.29
CA ALA A 89 9.37 -0.84 -14.45
C ALA A 89 10.03 -2.19 -14.10
N PRO A 90 9.95 -2.67 -12.84
CA PRO A 90 9.38 -1.99 -11.66
C PRO A 90 10.34 -0.94 -11.05
N PHE A 91 9.80 0.10 -10.41
CA PHE A 91 10.52 1.04 -9.54
C PHE A 91 9.75 1.23 -8.23
N SER A 92 10.44 1.52 -7.12
CA SER A 92 9.81 1.74 -5.82
C SER A 92 9.82 3.22 -5.44
N ILE A 93 8.84 3.64 -4.63
CA ILE A 93 8.84 4.95 -3.98
C ILE A 93 8.60 4.75 -2.49
N VAL A 94 9.56 5.14 -1.66
CA VAL A 94 9.38 5.26 -0.21
C VAL A 94 9.37 6.74 0.15
N TYR A 95 8.28 7.21 0.77
CA TYR A 95 8.08 8.62 1.13
C TYR A 95 7.36 8.71 2.49
N ASN A 96 7.39 9.87 3.15
CA ASN A 96 6.67 10.04 4.42
C ASN A 96 5.27 10.53 4.10
N LYS A 97 4.25 9.78 4.54
CA LYS A 97 2.84 10.12 4.35
C LYS A 97 2.42 11.44 5.03
N ALA A 98 3.18 11.92 6.01
CA ALA A 98 2.87 13.07 6.85
C ALA A 98 3.28 14.45 6.25
N ILE A 99 3.56 14.53 4.94
CA ILE A 99 3.98 15.79 4.28
C ILE A 99 2.83 16.78 3.98
N TYR A 100 1.56 16.34 4.00
CA TYR A 100 0.37 17.19 3.79
C TYR A 100 -0.59 16.98 4.96
N THR A 101 -0.32 17.63 6.09
CA THR A 101 -1.19 17.54 7.27
C THR A 101 -2.34 18.55 7.25
N ASP A 102 -2.33 19.49 6.29
CA ASP A 102 -3.48 20.28 5.86
C ASP A 102 -3.78 20.08 4.35
N ASP A 103 -4.96 20.54 3.91
CA ASP A 103 -5.45 20.38 2.54
C ASP A 103 -4.76 21.37 1.54
N ASP A 104 -3.64 22.02 1.89
CA ASP A 104 -2.92 22.99 1.05
C ASP A 104 -1.49 22.51 0.68
N PRO A 105 -1.31 21.92 -0.51
CA PRO A 105 0.00 21.43 -0.97
C PRO A 105 0.99 22.53 -1.40
N ASP A 106 0.60 23.81 -1.36
CA ASP A 106 1.44 24.93 -1.83
C ASP A 106 2.23 25.63 -0.71
N THR A 107 1.98 25.31 0.56
CA THR A 107 2.68 25.90 1.72
C THR A 107 3.24 24.87 2.70
N PHE A 108 4.54 24.55 2.56
CA PHE A 108 5.25 23.76 3.56
C PHE A 108 5.51 24.57 4.83
N TRP A 109 4.85 24.22 5.94
CA TRP A 109 5.28 24.66 7.26
C TRP A 109 6.56 23.90 7.68
N ARG A 110 7.37 24.49 8.56
CA ARG A 110 8.61 23.83 9.06
C ARG A 110 8.34 22.43 9.64
N TYR A 111 7.18 22.26 10.27
CA TYR A 111 6.71 20.98 10.80
C TYR A 111 6.46 19.92 9.72
N GLU A 112 6.09 20.30 8.50
CA GLU A 112 5.83 19.35 7.40
C GLU A 112 7.10 19.07 6.61
N SER A 113 7.97 20.07 6.49
CA SER A 113 9.29 19.93 5.85
C SER A 113 10.13 18.82 6.46
N GLN A 114 9.95 18.48 7.74
CA GLN A 114 10.66 17.37 8.40
C GLN A 114 10.40 16.01 7.75
N TYR A 115 9.23 15.87 7.11
CA TYR A 115 8.80 14.64 6.47
C TYR A 115 9.12 14.63 4.97
N ASP A 116 9.56 15.74 4.38
CA ASP A 116 9.71 15.91 2.94
C ASP A 116 10.99 15.27 2.37
N VAL A 117 11.06 13.95 2.53
CA VAL A 117 12.14 13.07 2.08
C VAL A 117 11.52 11.84 1.42
N ALA A 118 11.99 11.53 0.23
CA ALA A 118 11.66 10.33 -0.52
C ALA A 118 12.90 9.63 -1.09
N LEU A 119 12.77 8.33 -1.24
CA LEU A 119 13.75 7.46 -1.88
C LEU A 119 13.07 6.73 -3.03
N ILE A 120 13.71 6.74 -4.19
CA ILE A 120 13.27 6.02 -5.39
C ILE A 120 14.24 4.86 -5.64
N GLY A 121 13.72 3.64 -5.70
CA GLY A 121 14.49 2.45 -6.06
C GLY A 121 14.40 2.17 -7.55
N LEU A 122 15.53 1.85 -8.18
CA LEU A 122 15.62 1.56 -9.62
C LEU A 122 15.89 0.07 -9.88
N PRO A 123 15.35 -0.51 -10.97
CA PRO A 123 15.67 -1.87 -11.39
C PRO A 123 17.01 -1.95 -12.15
N THR A 124 17.72 -0.82 -12.25
CA THR A 124 18.98 -0.70 -12.98
C THR A 124 20.05 -0.19 -12.05
N GLU A 125 21.19 -0.87 -12.08
CA GLU A 125 22.34 -0.51 -11.27
C GLU A 125 23.18 0.61 -11.90
N ILE A 126 23.58 1.56 -11.07
CA ILE A 126 24.36 2.75 -11.43
C ILE A 126 25.68 2.75 -10.63
N ARG A 127 26.67 1.99 -11.12
CA ARG A 127 28.01 1.95 -10.50
C ARG A 127 28.99 2.97 -11.07
N SER A 128 28.77 3.43 -12.30
CA SER A 128 29.74 4.19 -13.10
C SER A 128 30.10 5.55 -12.53
N ILE A 129 29.26 6.11 -11.67
CA ILE A 129 29.43 7.44 -11.05
C ILE A 129 29.62 7.39 -9.53
N GLY A 130 29.63 6.20 -8.91
CA GLY A 130 29.66 6.05 -7.44
C GLY A 130 28.37 6.52 -6.74
N THR A 131 28.40 6.60 -5.41
CA THR A 131 27.23 7.01 -4.59
C THR A 131 27.65 8.04 -3.54
N LEU A 132 26.69 8.83 -3.06
CA LEU A 132 26.88 9.75 -1.93
C LEU A 132 26.53 9.09 -0.60
N PRO A 133 27.44 9.08 0.39
CA PRO A 133 27.12 8.61 1.73
C PRO A 133 26.03 9.44 2.40
N LEU A 134 25.29 8.82 3.32
CA LEU A 134 24.33 9.46 4.21
C LEU A 134 24.94 9.59 5.63
N GLU A 135 24.79 10.77 6.24
CA GLU A 135 25.17 11.04 7.64
C GLU A 135 23.90 11.42 8.41
N PHE A 136 23.50 10.56 9.34
CA PHE A 136 22.23 10.66 10.07
C PHE A 136 22.37 11.37 11.42
N ASN A 137 23.59 11.52 11.94
CA ASN A 137 23.85 11.97 13.30
C ASN A 137 24.57 13.33 13.34
N GLU A 138 24.21 14.24 12.43
CA GLU A 138 24.76 15.60 12.43
C GLU A 138 23.92 16.52 13.33
N ASP A 139 24.44 16.84 14.52
CA ASP A 139 23.75 17.64 15.53
C ASP A 139 24.49 18.93 15.93
N ARG A 140 25.60 19.24 15.24
CA ARG A 140 26.42 20.40 15.57
C ARG A 140 25.66 21.71 15.34
N ARG A 141 26.10 22.77 16.02
CA ARG A 141 25.65 24.14 15.75
C ARG A 141 26.52 24.78 14.67
N ASN A 142 25.98 25.74 13.92
CA ASN A 142 26.70 26.46 12.86
C ASN A 142 27.38 25.52 11.86
N ILE A 143 26.61 24.58 11.30
CA ILE A 143 27.11 23.62 10.34
C ILE A 143 27.41 24.34 9.03
N ILE A 144 28.63 24.20 8.53
CA ILE A 144 29.01 24.66 7.19
C ILE A 144 28.78 23.52 6.21
N ALA A 145 27.82 23.72 5.31
CA ALA A 145 27.39 22.72 4.35
C ALA A 145 27.42 23.26 2.92
N THR A 146 27.43 22.35 1.95
CA THR A 146 27.23 22.68 0.53
C THR A 146 25.81 22.32 0.15
N GLU A 147 25.03 23.29 -0.33
CA GLU A 147 23.77 23.01 -1.03
C GLU A 147 24.05 22.86 -2.53
N VAL A 148 23.36 21.93 -3.19
CA VAL A 148 23.48 21.66 -4.63
C VAL A 148 22.11 21.47 -5.24
N GLY A 149 21.86 22.03 -6.43
CA GLY A 149 20.65 21.70 -7.21
C GLY A 149 20.47 22.48 -8.50
N TYR A 150 19.28 22.37 -9.08
CA TYR A 150 18.91 22.95 -10.38
C TYR A 150 17.81 24.02 -10.25
N PRO A 151 18.10 25.17 -9.61
CA PRO A 151 17.10 26.22 -9.43
C PRO A 151 16.63 26.80 -10.77
N ALA A 152 15.37 27.18 -10.85
CA ALA A 152 14.76 27.82 -12.00
C ALA A 152 15.47 29.15 -12.33
N GLY A 153 15.74 29.37 -13.62
CA GLY A 153 16.48 30.54 -14.09
C GLY A 153 18.00 30.40 -14.03
N SER A 154 18.55 29.23 -13.67
CA SER A 154 19.98 28.95 -13.73
C SER A 154 20.45 28.54 -15.13
N SER A 155 21.75 28.69 -15.38
CA SER A 155 22.44 28.20 -16.57
C SER A 155 22.87 26.73 -16.48
N GLY A 156 22.84 26.13 -15.29
CA GLY A 156 23.28 24.76 -15.06
C GLY A 156 23.01 24.29 -13.64
N MET A 157 23.75 23.26 -13.21
CA MET A 157 23.83 22.84 -11.81
C MET A 157 24.46 23.96 -10.97
N MET A 158 23.80 24.35 -9.88
CA MET A 158 24.27 25.40 -8.99
C MET A 158 24.70 24.80 -7.65
N ALA A 159 25.69 25.42 -7.00
CA ALA A 159 26.12 25.09 -5.66
C ALA A 159 26.40 26.35 -4.83
N SER A 160 26.27 26.23 -3.51
CA SER A 160 26.64 27.30 -2.57
C SER A 160 27.11 26.72 -1.24
N ILE A 161 28.06 27.40 -0.59
CA ILE A 161 28.43 27.11 0.80
C ILE A 161 27.54 27.94 1.72
N VAL A 162 26.77 27.25 2.55
CA VAL A 162 25.78 27.81 3.47
C VAL A 162 26.13 27.47 4.91
N SER A 163 25.81 28.40 5.81
CA SER A 163 25.78 28.11 7.25
C SER A 163 24.36 27.71 7.60
N VAL A 164 24.18 26.55 8.20
CA VAL A 164 22.88 26.07 8.66
C VAL A 164 22.88 25.81 10.16
N ASP A 165 21.72 25.98 10.76
CA ASP A 165 21.44 25.54 12.13
C ASP A 165 20.37 24.45 12.12
N ARG A 166 20.60 23.40 12.90
CA ARG A 166 19.62 22.34 13.12
C ARG A 166 18.55 22.81 14.10
N HIS A 167 17.30 22.80 13.65
CA HIS A 167 16.14 23.02 14.50
C HIS A 167 15.62 21.67 15.01
N SER A 168 16.08 21.25 16.19
CA SER A 168 15.85 19.88 16.69
C SER A 168 14.38 19.51 16.93
N VAL A 169 13.50 20.49 17.19
CA VAL A 169 12.06 20.23 17.43
C VAL A 169 11.35 19.82 16.14
N ASP A 170 11.66 20.52 15.05
CA ASP A 170 11.05 20.27 13.74
C ASP A 170 11.94 19.36 12.89
N ALA A 171 13.05 18.82 13.41
CA ALA A 171 14.01 17.99 12.67
C ALA A 171 14.31 18.51 11.24
N VAL A 172 14.71 19.79 11.15
CA VAL A 172 15.11 20.45 9.89
C VAL A 172 16.41 21.23 10.07
N TYR A 173 17.12 21.48 8.98
CA TYR A 173 18.19 22.47 8.89
C TYR A 173 17.67 23.75 8.25
N LEU A 174 18.05 24.90 8.81
CA LEU A 174 17.61 26.22 8.36
C LEU A 174 18.80 27.10 8.00
N SER A 175 18.67 27.87 6.93
CA SER A 175 19.63 28.94 6.60
C SER A 175 18.94 30.15 6.02
N ASP A 176 19.21 31.33 6.56
CA ASP A 176 18.74 32.62 6.01
C ASP A 176 19.63 33.14 4.85
N THR A 177 20.73 32.43 4.56
CA THR A 177 21.71 32.82 3.54
C THR A 177 21.64 31.99 2.27
N ALA A 178 20.83 30.94 2.28
CA ALA A 178 20.63 30.05 1.16
C ALA A 178 19.63 30.63 0.16
N SER A 179 19.96 30.57 -1.13
CA SER A 179 19.29 31.36 -2.17
C SER A 179 18.79 30.56 -3.37
N MET A 180 18.80 29.22 -3.32
CA MET A 180 18.22 28.43 -4.42
C MET A 180 16.70 28.32 -4.27
N GLY A 181 15.97 28.75 -5.30
CA GLY A 181 14.50 28.74 -5.37
C GLY A 181 13.93 27.46 -6.02
N PRO A 182 12.72 27.54 -6.60
CA PRO A 182 12.04 26.40 -7.25
C PRO A 182 12.94 25.62 -8.20
N GLY A 183 12.81 24.30 -8.28
CA GLY A 183 13.69 23.40 -9.07
C GLY A 183 14.91 22.87 -8.30
N SER A 184 15.30 23.52 -7.20
CA SER A 184 16.32 22.98 -6.27
C SER A 184 15.75 22.01 -5.23
N SER A 185 14.44 21.81 -5.20
CA SER A 185 13.75 20.82 -4.37
C SER A 185 14.35 19.43 -4.52
N GLY A 186 14.53 18.72 -3.41
CA GLY A 186 15.20 17.42 -3.38
C GLY A 186 16.73 17.47 -3.43
N GLY A 187 17.31 18.68 -3.56
CA GLY A 187 18.74 18.88 -3.59
C GLY A 187 19.43 18.51 -2.26
N PRO A 188 20.61 17.87 -2.30
CA PRO A 188 21.29 17.45 -1.08
C PRO A 188 21.94 18.61 -0.35
N LEU A 189 21.90 18.56 0.99
CA LEU A 189 22.73 19.35 1.89
C LEU A 189 23.91 18.49 2.32
N ILE A 190 25.13 18.88 1.96
CA ILE A 190 26.32 18.04 2.05
C ILE A 190 27.32 18.59 3.07
N VAL A 191 27.76 17.74 3.99
CA VAL A 191 28.82 18.01 4.96
C VAL A 191 29.88 16.92 4.85
N ASN A 192 31.15 17.30 4.70
CA ASN A 192 32.27 16.35 4.58
C ASN A 192 32.07 15.25 3.51
N GLY A 193 31.34 15.56 2.44
CA GLY A 193 31.04 14.63 1.35
C GLY A 193 29.86 13.69 1.60
N ALA A 194 29.18 13.78 2.74
CA ALA A 194 27.97 13.02 3.05
C ALA A 194 26.73 13.93 3.08
N ILE A 195 25.57 13.40 2.70
CA ILE A 195 24.29 14.09 2.76
C ILE A 195 23.78 14.05 4.20
N ILE A 196 23.39 15.20 4.73
CA ILE A 196 22.74 15.35 6.04
C ILE A 196 21.28 15.77 5.92
N GLY A 197 20.86 16.27 4.76
CA GLY A 197 19.51 16.81 4.58
C GLY A 197 19.07 16.91 3.13
N VAL A 198 17.77 16.97 2.92
CA VAL A 198 17.12 17.09 1.60
C VAL A 198 16.35 18.39 1.52
N LYS A 199 16.56 19.16 0.45
CA LYS A 199 15.94 20.48 0.31
C LYS A 199 14.43 20.33 0.15
N SER A 200 13.69 20.82 1.12
CA SER A 200 12.23 20.77 1.13
C SER A 200 11.64 22.07 0.58
N ALA A 201 11.94 23.18 1.24
CA ALA A 201 11.40 24.50 0.89
C ALA A 201 12.52 25.53 0.79
N GLY A 202 12.31 26.57 -0.02
CA GLY A 202 13.27 27.65 -0.17
C GLY A 202 12.68 28.89 -0.81
N SER A 203 13.26 30.04 -0.47
CA SER A 203 12.94 31.35 -1.03
C SER A 203 14.24 32.14 -1.27
N GLN A 204 14.12 33.36 -1.79
CA GLN A 204 15.25 34.30 -1.88
C GLN A 204 15.78 34.77 -0.51
N ARG A 205 15.11 34.41 0.60
CA ARG A 205 15.43 34.87 1.97
C ARG A 205 15.88 33.73 2.91
N GLY A 206 15.89 32.50 2.43
CA GLY A 206 16.31 31.35 3.22
C GLY A 206 15.79 30.03 2.69
N SER A 207 16.35 28.93 3.17
CA SER A 207 16.01 27.57 2.77
C SER A 207 15.91 26.64 3.98
N THR A 208 15.09 25.61 3.82
CA THR A 208 14.81 24.55 4.79
C THR A 208 15.14 23.20 4.16
N TRP A 209 15.87 22.37 4.92
CA TRP A 209 16.13 20.99 4.56
C TRP A 209 15.54 20.07 5.61
N ALA A 210 14.86 19.02 5.17
CA ALA A 210 14.49 17.91 6.02
C ALA A 210 15.77 17.24 6.57
N ASP A 211 15.83 17.00 7.88
CA ASP A 211 16.91 16.24 8.49
C ASP A 211 16.72 14.74 8.21
N ILE A 212 17.65 14.12 7.48
CA ILE A 212 17.52 12.70 7.15
C ILE A 212 17.65 11.80 8.39
N GLY A 213 18.20 12.31 9.50
CA GLY A 213 18.31 11.58 10.77
C GLY A 213 16.94 11.13 11.30
N LEU A 214 15.88 11.92 11.09
CA LEU A 214 14.51 11.51 11.46
C LEU A 214 14.01 10.30 10.64
N SER A 215 14.56 10.12 9.44
CA SER A 215 14.19 9.06 8.50
C SER A 215 15.21 7.91 8.46
N GLU A 216 16.16 7.80 9.40
CA GLU A 216 17.28 6.86 9.32
C GLU A 216 16.82 5.41 9.11
N ASP A 217 16.04 4.86 10.05
CA ASP A 217 15.60 3.45 10.01
C ASP A 217 14.87 3.15 8.69
N ARG A 218 14.01 4.08 8.26
CA ARG A 218 13.23 3.96 7.04
C ARG A 218 14.09 4.04 5.78
N LEU A 219 15.04 4.97 5.70
CA LEU A 219 15.94 5.10 4.56
C LEU A 219 16.85 3.87 4.45
N ARG A 220 17.38 3.37 5.57
CA ARG A 220 18.19 2.14 5.58
C ARG A 220 17.37 0.93 5.14
N ALA A 221 16.15 0.77 5.65
CA ALA A 221 15.26 -0.30 5.24
C ALA A 221 14.89 -0.20 3.75
N ALA A 222 14.59 1.01 3.26
CA ALA A 222 14.24 1.26 1.87
C ALA A 222 15.42 0.97 0.93
N MET A 223 16.63 1.45 1.24
CA MET A 223 17.82 1.16 0.45
C MET A 223 18.10 -0.36 0.37
N ALA A 224 18.03 -1.04 1.51
CA ALA A 224 18.17 -2.50 1.55
C ALA A 224 17.04 -3.24 0.80
N ALA A 225 15.84 -2.68 0.75
CA ALA A 225 14.73 -3.23 -0.02
C ALA A 225 14.92 -3.01 -1.53
N ASN A 226 15.39 -1.83 -1.92
CA ASN A 226 15.62 -1.46 -3.31
C ASN A 226 16.69 -2.33 -3.96
N ASP A 227 17.70 -2.80 -3.23
CA ASP A 227 18.68 -3.78 -3.74
C ASP A 227 18.01 -5.01 -4.39
N ARG A 228 16.78 -5.38 -3.98
CA ARG A 228 16.00 -6.49 -4.55
C ARG A 228 15.41 -6.20 -5.93
N LEU A 229 15.29 -4.93 -6.32
CA LEU A 229 14.90 -4.51 -7.68
C LEU A 229 15.98 -4.87 -8.71
N LEU A 230 17.24 -5.04 -8.27
CA LEU A 230 18.37 -5.40 -9.15
C LEU A 230 18.39 -6.88 -9.51
N THR A 231 17.77 -7.73 -8.70
CA THR A 231 17.77 -9.18 -8.86
C THR A 231 16.42 -9.73 -9.35
N GLY A 232 15.39 -8.89 -9.43
CA GLY A 232 14.02 -9.31 -9.76
C GLY A 232 13.41 -10.27 -8.73
N SER A 233 13.87 -10.19 -7.47
CA SER A 233 13.61 -11.22 -6.44
C SER A 233 12.92 -10.64 -5.18
N GLY A 234 11.87 -9.83 -5.36
CA GLY A 234 10.98 -9.35 -4.28
C GLY A 234 9.96 -10.38 -3.75
N ALA A 235 9.99 -11.61 -4.28
CA ALA A 235 8.92 -12.62 -4.25
C ALA A 235 8.50 -13.24 -2.89
N ASP A 236 8.84 -12.67 -1.72
CA ASP A 236 8.42 -13.23 -0.42
C ASP A 236 7.97 -12.17 0.61
N SER A 237 7.79 -10.89 0.22
CA SER A 237 7.42 -9.81 1.16
C SER A 237 6.24 -9.00 0.66
N ALA A 238 5.36 -8.55 1.56
CA ALA A 238 4.20 -7.72 1.23
C ALA A 238 4.58 -6.40 0.52
N GLU A 239 3.99 -6.16 -0.65
CA GLU A 239 4.20 -5.01 -1.53
C GLU A 239 2.91 -4.21 -1.78
N LEU A 240 3.07 -2.95 -2.21
CA LEU A 240 1.99 -2.16 -2.82
C LEU A 240 2.31 -1.98 -4.31
N LEU A 241 1.52 -2.61 -5.17
CA LEU A 241 1.68 -2.58 -6.62
C LEU A 241 0.62 -1.65 -7.23
N ILE A 242 1.06 -0.71 -8.06
CA ILE A 242 0.18 0.25 -8.73
C ILE A 242 0.38 0.14 -10.24
N GLY A 243 -0.68 -0.22 -10.95
CA GLY A 243 -0.75 -0.29 -12.40
C GLY A 243 -0.95 1.07 -13.06
N SER A 244 -1.08 1.04 -14.38
CA SER A 244 -1.14 2.21 -15.24
C SER A 244 -2.60 2.57 -15.60
N THR A 245 -2.79 3.29 -16.71
CA THR A 245 -4.12 3.52 -17.29
C THR A 245 -4.35 2.70 -18.57
N GLY A 246 -3.43 1.80 -18.89
CA GLY A 246 -3.50 0.88 -20.01
C GLY A 246 -3.72 -0.55 -19.51
N ALA A 247 -3.78 -1.52 -20.43
CA ALA A 247 -3.85 -2.92 -20.03
C ALA A 247 -2.49 -3.38 -19.47
N ASP A 248 -2.47 -3.71 -18.19
CA ASP A 248 -1.29 -4.13 -17.46
C ASP A 248 -1.23 -5.65 -17.27
N ARG A 249 0.00 -6.15 -17.13
CA ARG A 249 0.28 -7.52 -16.67
C ARG A 249 1.07 -7.42 -15.38
N ILE A 250 0.43 -7.71 -14.27
CA ILE A 250 0.96 -7.62 -12.91
C ILE A 250 1.20 -9.05 -12.40
N ASP A 251 2.39 -9.29 -11.86
CA ASP A 251 2.78 -10.52 -11.17
C ASP A 251 3.39 -10.07 -9.84
N ALA A 252 2.67 -10.30 -8.74
CA ALA A 252 3.06 -9.89 -7.40
C ALA A 252 4.00 -10.91 -6.72
N ALA A 253 4.18 -12.08 -7.34
CA ALA A 253 5.11 -13.13 -6.93
C ALA A 253 4.85 -13.73 -5.54
N GLY A 254 5.24 -13.08 -4.45
CA GLY A 254 4.91 -13.61 -3.14
C GLY A 254 5.15 -12.64 -2.00
N GLY A 255 4.44 -12.87 -0.90
CA GLY A 255 4.15 -11.82 0.07
C GLY A 255 2.64 -11.65 0.20
N ASP A 256 2.20 -10.85 1.17
CA ASP A 256 0.79 -10.47 1.29
C ASP A 256 0.59 -9.12 0.58
N ASP A 257 0.32 -9.15 -0.73
CA ASP A 257 0.42 -7.96 -1.57
C ASP A 257 -0.88 -7.16 -1.64
N THR A 258 -0.75 -5.85 -1.87
CA THR A 258 -1.87 -4.96 -2.17
C THR A 258 -1.70 -4.41 -3.59
N ILE A 259 -2.68 -4.63 -4.45
CA ILE A 259 -2.60 -4.31 -5.88
C ILE A 259 -3.71 -3.33 -6.24
N ASP A 260 -3.36 -2.21 -6.85
CA ASP A 260 -4.27 -1.27 -7.52
C ASP A 260 -3.90 -1.24 -9.00
N ALA A 261 -4.66 -1.94 -9.85
CA ALA A 261 -4.31 -2.11 -11.26
C ALA A 261 -4.51 -0.83 -12.09
N GLY A 262 -5.25 0.14 -11.57
CA GLY A 262 -5.57 1.38 -12.28
C GLY A 262 -6.72 1.23 -13.28
N LEU A 263 -6.55 1.81 -14.47
CA LEU A 263 -7.54 1.70 -15.55
C LEU A 263 -7.00 0.75 -16.60
N GLY A 264 -7.85 -0.04 -17.24
CA GLY A 264 -7.38 -0.95 -18.27
C GLY A 264 -8.19 -2.24 -18.31
N ASN A 265 -7.69 -3.21 -19.05
CA ASN A 265 -8.16 -4.57 -18.88
C ASN A 265 -6.96 -5.37 -18.40
N ASP A 266 -6.86 -5.55 -17.10
CA ASP A 266 -5.60 -5.97 -16.50
C ASP A 266 -5.55 -7.49 -16.31
N SER A 267 -4.33 -8.02 -16.28
CA SER A 267 -4.03 -9.41 -15.96
C SER A 267 -3.17 -9.42 -14.70
N ILE A 268 -3.72 -9.91 -13.60
CA ILE A 268 -3.08 -9.87 -12.28
C ILE A 268 -2.88 -11.29 -11.78
N ASP A 269 -1.65 -11.60 -11.39
CA ASP A 269 -1.30 -12.78 -10.61
C ASP A 269 -0.80 -12.31 -9.24
N GLY A 270 -1.52 -12.63 -8.16
CA GLY A 270 -1.08 -12.27 -6.80
C GLY A 270 0.07 -13.17 -6.30
N GLY A 271 0.24 -14.36 -6.88
CA GLY A 271 1.33 -15.24 -6.51
C GLY A 271 1.08 -15.97 -5.18
N SER A 272 2.04 -15.97 -4.26
CA SER A 272 1.95 -16.69 -2.99
C SER A 272 1.84 -15.78 -1.78
N GLY A 273 0.79 -15.96 -1.00
CA GLY A 273 0.55 -15.20 0.23
C GLY A 273 -0.93 -14.87 0.32
N VAL A 274 -1.28 -13.76 0.97
CA VAL A 274 -2.65 -13.27 1.05
C VAL A 274 -2.77 -11.94 0.32
N ASP A 275 -3.20 -12.04 -0.94
CA ASP A 275 -3.17 -10.92 -1.88
C ASP A 275 -4.50 -10.20 -1.97
N THR A 276 -4.43 -8.86 -2.03
CA THR A 276 -5.57 -7.95 -2.03
C THR A 276 -5.58 -7.08 -3.26
N VAL A 277 -6.58 -7.23 -4.12
CA VAL A 277 -6.81 -6.28 -5.24
C VAL A 277 -7.84 -5.24 -4.83
N ARG A 278 -7.48 -3.96 -4.99
CA ARG A 278 -8.30 -2.81 -4.62
C ARG A 278 -9.02 -2.25 -5.84
N PHE A 279 -10.31 -1.96 -5.65
CA PHE A 279 -11.16 -1.37 -6.66
C PHE A 279 -11.75 -0.05 -6.16
N ALA A 280 -11.57 1.01 -6.95
CA ALA A 280 -12.13 2.32 -6.65
C ALA A 280 -13.66 2.37 -6.92
N GLY A 281 -14.45 2.06 -5.89
CA GLY A 281 -15.91 2.23 -5.91
C GLY A 281 -16.65 1.20 -5.07
N LEU A 282 -17.98 1.35 -5.01
CA LEU A 282 -18.87 0.44 -4.30
C LEU A 282 -18.87 -0.94 -4.98
N ARG A 283 -18.93 -2.02 -4.21
CA ARG A 283 -19.04 -3.40 -4.73
C ARG A 283 -20.17 -3.56 -5.75
N SER A 284 -21.29 -2.88 -5.56
CA SER A 284 -22.46 -2.96 -6.46
C SER A 284 -22.20 -2.46 -7.88
N ARG A 285 -21.11 -1.73 -8.12
CA ARG A 285 -20.68 -1.25 -9.44
C ARG A 285 -19.99 -2.33 -10.28
N PHE A 286 -19.52 -3.40 -9.64
CA PHE A 286 -18.67 -4.39 -10.27
C PHE A 286 -19.40 -5.71 -10.46
N ASP A 287 -19.31 -6.28 -11.65
CA ASP A 287 -19.65 -7.67 -11.87
C ASP A 287 -18.42 -8.52 -11.53
N VAL A 288 -18.50 -9.32 -10.46
CA VAL A 288 -17.44 -10.24 -10.04
C VAL A 288 -17.86 -11.65 -10.41
N ALA A 289 -17.03 -12.32 -11.20
CA ALA A 289 -17.21 -13.69 -11.62
C ALA A 289 -15.99 -14.53 -11.18
N ILE A 290 -16.20 -15.51 -10.32
CA ILE A 290 -15.18 -16.44 -9.83
C ILE A 290 -15.46 -17.84 -10.43
N SER A 291 -14.46 -18.41 -11.09
CA SER A 291 -14.53 -19.74 -11.70
C SER A 291 -13.15 -20.40 -11.75
N ASN A 292 -13.00 -21.59 -11.16
CA ASN A 292 -11.76 -22.37 -11.15
C ASN A 292 -10.53 -21.52 -10.74
N ALA A 293 -10.62 -20.81 -9.61
CA ALA A 293 -9.60 -19.88 -9.09
C ALA A 293 -9.21 -18.70 -10.02
N ASN A 294 -9.92 -18.52 -11.14
CA ASN A 294 -9.83 -17.33 -11.96
C ASN A 294 -10.97 -16.39 -11.60
N ILE A 295 -10.63 -15.12 -11.43
CA ILE A 295 -11.57 -14.06 -11.08
C ILE A 295 -11.63 -13.10 -12.25
N THR A 296 -12.83 -12.68 -12.63
CA THR A 296 -13.04 -11.58 -13.56
C THR A 296 -13.82 -10.50 -12.84
N VAL A 297 -13.27 -9.29 -12.79
CA VAL A 297 -13.94 -8.12 -12.22
C VAL A 297 -14.21 -7.14 -13.36
N THR A 298 -15.48 -6.86 -13.63
CA THR A 298 -15.89 -5.95 -14.69
C THR A 298 -16.54 -4.70 -14.09
N ASP A 299 -15.97 -3.53 -14.36
CA ASP A 299 -16.61 -2.25 -14.05
C ASP A 299 -17.80 -2.01 -15.00
N GLN A 300 -19.02 -2.01 -14.47
CA GLN A 300 -20.24 -1.78 -15.26
C GLN A 300 -20.27 -0.39 -15.90
N GLN A 301 -19.54 0.59 -15.35
CA GLN A 301 -19.41 1.93 -15.90
C GLN A 301 -18.33 2.04 -16.98
N ARG A 302 -17.54 0.97 -17.20
CA ARG A 302 -16.47 0.87 -18.20
C ARG A 302 -15.39 1.95 -18.12
N THR A 303 -15.15 2.48 -16.93
CA THR A 303 -14.08 3.47 -16.71
C THR A 303 -12.81 2.81 -16.19
N LEU A 304 -12.93 1.81 -15.32
CA LEU A 304 -11.81 1.00 -14.84
C LEU A 304 -11.53 -0.17 -15.80
N GLY A 305 -12.56 -0.74 -16.42
CA GLY A 305 -12.45 -1.78 -17.46
C GLY A 305 -12.76 -3.19 -16.95
N THR A 306 -12.03 -4.21 -17.40
CA THR A 306 -12.27 -5.63 -17.10
C THR A 306 -10.97 -6.36 -16.78
N ASP A 307 -10.85 -6.75 -15.52
CA ASP A 307 -9.62 -7.32 -14.95
C ASP A 307 -9.75 -8.82 -14.76
N ARG A 308 -8.67 -9.54 -15.03
CA ARG A 308 -8.54 -10.99 -14.87
C ARG A 308 -7.50 -11.27 -13.79
N LEU A 309 -7.93 -11.89 -12.70
CA LEU A 309 -7.11 -12.15 -11.53
C LEU A 309 -6.93 -13.65 -11.31
N SER A 310 -5.73 -14.05 -10.91
CA SER A 310 -5.39 -15.38 -10.40
C SER A 310 -4.60 -15.25 -9.11
N ASN A 311 -4.70 -16.25 -8.23
CA ASN A 311 -4.00 -16.27 -6.94
C ASN A 311 -4.22 -14.96 -6.15
N VAL A 312 -5.49 -14.60 -5.95
CA VAL A 312 -5.90 -13.42 -5.19
C VAL A 312 -6.98 -13.82 -4.21
N GLU A 313 -6.74 -13.58 -2.92
CA GLU A 313 -7.59 -14.02 -1.82
C GLU A 313 -8.66 -12.98 -1.48
N LYS A 314 -8.38 -11.68 -1.71
CA LYS A 314 -9.22 -10.58 -1.26
C LYS A 314 -9.46 -9.53 -2.36
N LEU A 315 -10.72 -9.12 -2.50
CA LEU A 315 -11.14 -7.98 -3.31
C LEU A 315 -11.66 -6.90 -2.38
N MET A 316 -11.02 -5.73 -2.40
CA MET A 316 -11.39 -4.59 -1.56
C MET A 316 -12.15 -3.55 -2.37
N PHE A 317 -13.39 -3.27 -1.97
CA PHE A 317 -14.22 -2.19 -2.50
C PHE A 317 -14.36 -1.08 -1.44
N SER A 318 -14.94 0.05 -1.82
CA SER A 318 -15.06 1.20 -0.89
C SER A 318 -16.04 0.96 0.27
N ASP A 319 -16.95 0.00 0.14
CA ASP A 319 -18.02 -0.30 1.11
C ASP A 319 -17.91 -1.69 1.76
N GLN A 320 -17.13 -2.61 1.19
CA GLN A 320 -16.99 -3.98 1.70
C GLN A 320 -15.82 -4.71 1.06
N TRP A 321 -15.47 -5.85 1.65
CA TRP A 321 -14.50 -6.80 1.13
C TRP A 321 -15.21 -8.04 0.60
N VAL A 322 -14.59 -8.71 -0.36
CA VAL A 322 -15.00 -10.04 -0.81
C VAL A 322 -13.78 -10.95 -0.71
N THR A 323 -13.86 -11.99 0.10
CA THR A 323 -12.84 -13.06 0.06
C THR A 323 -13.22 -14.09 -1.01
N THR A 324 -12.23 -14.53 -1.77
CA THR A 324 -12.35 -15.59 -2.79
C THR A 324 -12.11 -16.98 -2.18
N GLU A 325 -11.62 -17.02 -0.93
CA GLU A 325 -11.42 -18.22 -0.14
C GLU A 325 -12.75 -18.73 0.43
N ILE A 326 -13.52 -19.40 -0.43
CA ILE A 326 -14.86 -19.93 -0.13
C ILE A 326 -14.82 -21.31 0.57
N GLY A 327 -13.68 -21.65 1.15
CA GLY A 327 -13.44 -22.88 1.93
C GLY A 327 -13.08 -22.57 3.39
N GLY A 328 -12.53 -23.57 4.09
CA GLY A 328 -11.95 -23.38 5.41
C GLY A 328 -12.87 -22.71 6.44
N THR A 329 -12.29 -21.89 7.30
CA THR A 329 -12.98 -21.16 8.37
C THR A 329 -13.92 -20.07 7.85
N ASN A 330 -13.61 -19.42 6.73
CA ASN A 330 -14.46 -18.38 6.13
C ASN A 330 -15.84 -18.94 5.74
N ALA A 331 -15.85 -20.10 5.07
CA ALA A 331 -17.09 -20.76 4.69
C ALA A 331 -17.82 -21.36 5.91
N GLN A 332 -17.09 -21.79 6.93
CA GLN A 332 -17.67 -22.25 8.20
C GLN A 332 -18.39 -21.11 8.93
N ALA A 333 -17.77 -19.93 9.03
CA ALA A 333 -18.37 -18.74 9.62
C ALA A 333 -19.68 -18.37 8.91
N TYR A 334 -19.70 -18.38 7.57
CA TYR A 334 -20.92 -18.14 6.81
C TYR A 334 -22.00 -19.19 7.10
N ARG A 335 -21.66 -20.48 7.04
CA ARG A 335 -22.61 -21.58 7.25
C ARG A 335 -23.18 -21.58 8.66
N ILE A 336 -22.37 -21.39 9.69
CA ILE A 336 -22.85 -21.43 11.08
C ILE A 336 -23.74 -20.23 11.40
N TYR A 337 -23.43 -19.07 10.82
CA TYR A 337 -24.26 -17.87 10.94
C TYR A 337 -25.61 -18.08 10.26
N GLN A 338 -25.61 -18.53 9.00
CA GLN A 338 -26.87 -18.83 8.31
C GLN A 338 -27.68 -19.92 9.01
N ALA A 339 -27.03 -21.00 9.46
CA ALA A 339 -27.68 -22.09 10.16
C ALA A 339 -28.31 -21.67 11.49
N ALA A 340 -27.72 -20.69 12.18
CA ALA A 340 -28.22 -20.19 13.44
C ALA A 340 -29.40 -19.22 13.29
N PHE A 341 -29.46 -18.45 12.20
CA PHE A 341 -30.38 -17.32 12.09
C PHE A 341 -31.31 -17.35 10.86
N ASP A 342 -31.17 -18.34 9.99
CA ASP A 342 -32.00 -18.52 8.78
C ASP A 342 -32.02 -17.28 7.87
N ARG A 343 -30.85 -16.65 7.71
CA ARG A 343 -30.68 -15.45 6.88
C ARG A 343 -29.26 -15.34 6.36
N THR A 344 -29.08 -14.52 5.32
CA THR A 344 -27.74 -14.07 4.93
C THR A 344 -27.10 -13.32 6.11
N PRO A 345 -25.85 -13.66 6.47
CA PRO A 345 -25.12 -12.94 7.51
C PRO A 345 -25.00 -11.46 7.19
N ASP A 346 -25.05 -10.60 8.19
CA ASP A 346 -24.71 -9.19 7.99
C ASP A 346 -23.17 -9.05 7.86
N LEU A 347 -22.72 -8.06 7.10
CA LEU A 347 -21.30 -7.94 6.70
C LEU A 347 -20.36 -7.80 7.90
N LEU A 348 -20.75 -7.01 8.90
CA LEU A 348 -19.94 -6.74 10.08
C LEU A 348 -19.90 -7.94 11.03
N GLY A 349 -21.06 -8.52 11.32
CA GLY A 349 -21.16 -9.72 12.15
C GLY A 349 -20.38 -10.87 11.54
N LEU A 350 -20.51 -11.09 10.23
CA LEU A 350 -19.74 -12.14 9.55
C LEU A 350 -18.22 -11.87 9.64
N GLY A 351 -17.79 -10.63 9.42
CA GLY A 351 -16.39 -10.25 9.56
C GLY A 351 -15.82 -10.50 10.96
N TYR A 352 -16.60 -10.22 12.01
CA TYR A 352 -16.23 -10.53 13.40
C TYR A 352 -16.01 -12.04 13.60
N TRP A 353 -16.93 -12.90 13.13
CA TRP A 353 -16.78 -14.34 13.30
C TRP A 353 -15.65 -14.92 12.46
N MET A 354 -15.42 -14.39 11.26
CA MET A 354 -14.25 -14.77 10.44
C MET A 354 -12.94 -14.46 11.16
N ASP A 355 -12.80 -13.28 11.78
CA ASP A 355 -11.62 -12.87 12.57
C ASP A 355 -11.42 -13.75 13.81
N GLU A 356 -12.48 -13.99 14.60
CA GLU A 356 -12.39 -14.87 15.77
C GLU A 356 -12.01 -16.31 15.39
N MET A 357 -12.54 -16.83 14.29
CA MET A 357 -12.19 -18.16 13.79
C MET A 357 -10.77 -18.22 13.22
N ALA A 358 -10.29 -17.15 12.58
CA ALA A 358 -8.89 -17.04 12.16
C ALA A 358 -7.92 -17.05 13.36
N ARG A 359 -8.35 -16.53 14.52
CA ARG A 359 -7.61 -16.60 15.80
C ARG A 359 -7.71 -17.95 16.52
N GLY A 360 -8.39 -18.93 15.91
CA GLY A 360 -8.46 -20.31 16.40
C GLY A 360 -9.76 -20.66 17.13
N MET A 361 -10.76 -19.77 17.18
CA MET A 361 -12.09 -20.16 17.66
C MET A 361 -12.69 -21.19 16.71
N ASN A 362 -13.19 -22.30 17.25
CA ASN A 362 -13.79 -23.35 16.43
C ASN A 362 -15.31 -23.14 16.27
N VAL A 363 -15.89 -23.77 15.25
CA VAL A 363 -17.33 -23.64 14.91
C VAL A 363 -18.28 -23.99 16.06
N VAL A 364 -17.88 -24.86 17.00
CA VAL A 364 -18.70 -25.25 18.14
C VAL A 364 -18.76 -24.14 19.19
N GLU A 365 -17.67 -23.38 19.35
CA GLU A 365 -17.63 -22.20 20.23
C GLU A 365 -18.47 -21.06 19.65
N VAL A 366 -18.40 -20.83 18.34
CA VAL A 366 -19.28 -19.89 17.64
C VAL A 366 -20.75 -20.28 17.83
N ALA A 367 -21.08 -21.56 17.64
CA ALA A 367 -22.43 -22.09 17.86
C ALA A 367 -22.93 -21.82 19.30
N ALA A 368 -22.06 -21.95 20.30
CA ALA A 368 -22.41 -21.63 21.68
C ALA A 368 -22.75 -20.14 21.86
N ARG A 369 -21.97 -19.24 21.26
CA ARG A 369 -22.25 -17.79 21.29
C ARG A 369 -23.56 -17.42 20.60
N PHE A 370 -23.89 -18.09 19.50
CA PHE A 370 -25.17 -17.87 18.82
C PHE A 370 -26.35 -18.39 19.62
N ILE A 371 -26.28 -19.60 20.17
CA ILE A 371 -27.39 -20.16 20.97
C ILE A 371 -27.75 -19.29 22.17
N ASP A 372 -26.76 -18.64 22.78
CA ASP A 372 -26.95 -17.75 23.92
C ASP A 372 -27.45 -16.35 23.53
N SER A 373 -27.57 -16.04 22.23
CA SER A 373 -28.01 -14.72 21.74
C SER A 373 -29.53 -14.55 21.78
N ASP A 374 -29.99 -13.30 21.96
CA ASP A 374 -31.41 -12.97 21.95
C ASP A 374 -32.09 -13.34 20.63
N GLU A 375 -31.40 -13.17 19.50
CA GLU A 375 -31.93 -13.52 18.17
C GLU A 375 -32.19 -15.03 18.05
N PHE A 376 -31.26 -15.86 18.52
CA PHE A 376 -31.44 -17.31 18.50
C PHE A 376 -32.59 -17.75 19.42
N ILE A 377 -32.68 -17.17 20.61
CA ILE A 377 -33.76 -17.44 21.56
C ILE A 377 -35.13 -17.05 20.95
N GLN A 378 -35.20 -15.99 20.15
CA GLN A 378 -36.43 -15.61 19.45
C GLN A 378 -36.83 -16.62 18.36
N LEU A 379 -35.85 -17.16 17.62
CA LEU A 379 -36.09 -18.10 16.52
C LEU A 379 -36.41 -19.53 17.01
N TYR A 380 -35.66 -20.02 17.98
CA TYR A 380 -35.71 -21.42 18.44
C TYR A 380 -36.45 -21.60 19.77
N GLY A 381 -36.66 -20.52 20.53
CA GLY A 381 -37.22 -20.52 21.87
C GLY A 381 -36.13 -20.61 22.95
N PHE A 382 -36.46 -20.22 24.19
CA PHE A 382 -35.57 -20.37 25.34
C PHE A 382 -35.50 -21.84 25.76
N ASN A 383 -34.31 -22.44 25.70
CA ASN A 383 -34.04 -23.84 26.06
C ASN A 383 -35.08 -24.85 25.51
N PRO A 384 -35.22 -24.95 24.18
CA PRO A 384 -36.25 -25.77 23.56
C PRO A 384 -36.02 -27.26 23.83
N ALA A 385 -37.11 -28.03 23.93
CA ALA A 385 -37.00 -29.49 24.02
C ALA A 385 -36.29 -30.06 22.77
N PRO A 386 -35.53 -31.17 22.89
CA PRO A 386 -34.72 -31.70 21.77
C PRO A 386 -35.50 -31.87 20.46
N ALA A 387 -36.70 -32.43 20.49
CA ALA A 387 -37.51 -32.61 19.27
C ALA A 387 -37.89 -31.28 18.61
N THR A 388 -38.19 -30.24 19.39
CA THR A 388 -38.47 -28.90 18.88
C THR A 388 -37.21 -28.27 18.28
N PHE A 389 -36.08 -28.36 18.98
CA PHE A 389 -34.79 -27.86 18.50
C PHE A 389 -34.38 -28.48 17.16
N ILE A 390 -34.40 -29.82 17.09
CA ILE A 390 -34.08 -30.56 15.85
C ILE A 390 -35.04 -30.19 14.73
N THR A 391 -36.35 -30.11 15.00
CA THR A 391 -37.33 -29.73 13.97
C THR A 391 -37.01 -28.36 13.37
N ARG A 392 -36.63 -27.39 14.21
CA ARG A 392 -36.21 -26.05 13.76
C ARG A 392 -34.92 -26.10 12.95
N LEU A 393 -33.93 -26.90 13.35
CA LEU A 393 -32.68 -27.05 12.57
C LEU A 393 -32.93 -27.65 11.18
N TYR A 394 -33.79 -28.66 11.06
CA TYR A 394 -34.15 -29.20 9.74
C TYR A 394 -34.82 -28.14 8.85
N GLN A 395 -35.69 -27.31 9.43
CA GLN A 395 -36.40 -26.25 8.70
C GLN A 395 -35.46 -25.13 8.26
N ASN A 396 -34.69 -24.59 9.20
CA ASN A 396 -33.90 -23.37 9.00
C ASN A 396 -32.52 -23.62 8.37
N VAL A 397 -32.01 -24.85 8.45
CA VAL A 397 -30.67 -25.19 7.93
C VAL A 397 -30.77 -26.04 6.66
N LEU A 398 -31.76 -26.94 6.60
CA LEU A 398 -31.88 -27.91 5.50
C LEU A 398 -33.08 -27.66 4.61
N ASP A 399 -33.84 -26.58 4.85
CA ASP A 399 -35.04 -26.20 4.09
C ASP A 399 -36.10 -27.33 3.96
N ARG A 400 -36.20 -28.20 4.97
CA ARG A 400 -37.12 -29.34 4.92
C ARG A 400 -37.65 -29.77 6.29
N THR A 401 -38.73 -30.54 6.28
CA THR A 401 -39.19 -31.22 7.50
C THR A 401 -38.34 -32.45 7.80
N PRO A 402 -38.05 -32.75 9.09
CA PRO A 402 -37.38 -33.99 9.44
C PRO A 402 -38.25 -35.21 9.12
N ASP A 403 -37.63 -36.30 8.69
CA ASP A 403 -38.28 -37.60 8.70
C ASP A 403 -38.36 -38.16 10.12
N SER A 404 -39.28 -39.10 10.34
CA SER A 404 -39.55 -39.65 11.68
C SER A 404 -38.34 -40.35 12.30
N ALA A 405 -37.48 -41.00 11.50
CA ALA A 405 -36.32 -41.71 11.99
C ALA A 405 -35.19 -40.73 12.37
N GLY A 406 -34.92 -39.74 11.53
CA GLY A 406 -33.94 -38.69 11.77
C GLY A 406 -34.26 -37.86 13.02
N LEU A 407 -35.52 -37.42 13.18
CA LEU A 407 -35.96 -36.69 14.37
C LEU A 407 -35.76 -37.50 15.64
N SER A 408 -36.14 -38.79 15.62
CA SER A 408 -36.03 -39.69 16.77
C SER A 408 -34.57 -39.92 17.14
N TRP A 409 -33.70 -40.16 16.16
CA TRP A 409 -32.29 -40.42 16.37
C TRP A 409 -31.59 -39.20 16.98
N TRP A 410 -31.72 -38.02 16.37
CA TRP A 410 -31.09 -36.80 16.87
C TRP A 410 -31.58 -36.41 18.26
N SER A 411 -32.90 -36.50 18.49
CA SER A 411 -33.48 -36.21 19.81
C SER A 411 -32.94 -37.15 20.89
N ASN A 412 -32.78 -38.44 20.57
CA ASN A 412 -32.20 -39.41 21.50
C ASN A 412 -30.70 -39.16 21.73
N GLN A 413 -29.95 -38.77 20.71
CA GLN A 413 -28.53 -38.41 20.86
C GLN A 413 -28.36 -37.25 21.83
N MET A 414 -29.16 -36.18 21.72
CA MET A 414 -29.08 -35.05 22.65
C MET A 414 -29.38 -35.41 24.11
N GLN A 415 -30.17 -36.47 24.34
CA GLN A 415 -30.54 -36.92 25.68
C GLN A 415 -29.54 -37.91 26.29
N THR A 416 -28.89 -38.72 25.46
CA THR A 416 -28.11 -39.88 25.92
C THR A 416 -26.62 -39.76 25.67
N ASN A 417 -26.19 -38.88 24.75
CA ASN A 417 -24.80 -38.68 24.38
C ASN A 417 -24.30 -37.33 24.92
N PRO A 418 -23.44 -37.30 25.96
CA PRO A 418 -22.93 -36.06 26.53
C PRO A 418 -22.19 -35.15 25.53
N SER A 419 -21.68 -35.71 24.43
CA SER A 419 -21.00 -34.95 23.38
C SER A 419 -21.95 -34.28 22.38
N LYS A 420 -23.25 -34.58 22.42
CA LYS A 420 -24.28 -34.04 21.51
C LYS A 420 -25.11 -32.96 22.19
N THR A 421 -24.40 -31.96 22.69
CA THR A 421 -25.01 -30.74 23.24
C THR A 421 -25.69 -29.91 22.14
N PRO A 422 -26.58 -28.96 22.49
CA PRO A 422 -27.21 -28.08 21.51
C PRO A 422 -26.23 -27.36 20.58
N TYR A 423 -25.13 -26.83 21.13
CA TYR A 423 -24.06 -26.18 20.35
C TYR A 423 -23.35 -27.12 19.40
N LYS A 424 -23.07 -28.37 19.81
CA LYS A 424 -22.46 -29.36 18.92
C LYS A 424 -23.42 -29.77 17.80
N VAL A 425 -24.70 -29.92 18.13
CA VAL A 425 -25.72 -30.31 17.15
C VAL A 425 -25.96 -29.20 16.11
N LEU A 426 -26.03 -27.92 16.52
CA LEU A 426 -26.08 -26.80 15.58
C LEU A 426 -24.86 -26.80 14.64
N ALA A 427 -23.66 -26.97 15.19
CA ALA A 427 -22.44 -27.09 14.39
C ALA A 427 -22.46 -28.32 13.45
N ASP A 428 -23.00 -29.46 13.88
CA ASP A 428 -23.14 -30.65 13.02
C ASP A 428 -24.11 -30.43 11.85
N PHE A 429 -25.21 -29.70 12.08
CA PHE A 429 -26.15 -29.34 11.01
C PHE A 429 -25.54 -28.34 10.03
N SER A 430 -24.90 -27.29 10.55
CA SER A 430 -24.15 -26.30 9.76
C SER A 430 -23.13 -26.96 8.84
N GLU A 431 -22.39 -27.94 9.35
CA GLU A 431 -21.31 -28.61 8.61
C GLU A 431 -21.76 -29.89 7.91
N SER A 432 -23.07 -30.19 7.88
CA SER A 432 -23.58 -31.34 7.17
C SER A 432 -23.33 -31.22 5.65
N PRO A 433 -23.06 -32.32 4.92
CA PRO A 433 -22.89 -32.27 3.47
C PRO A 433 -24.09 -31.63 2.73
N GLU A 434 -25.28 -31.80 3.29
CA GLU A 434 -26.52 -31.21 2.77
C GLU A 434 -26.50 -29.67 2.89
N ASN A 435 -26.20 -29.13 4.08
CA ASN A 435 -26.10 -27.68 4.25
C ASN A 435 -24.92 -27.08 3.46
N GLN A 436 -23.78 -27.77 3.41
CA GLN A 436 -22.66 -27.33 2.57
C GLN A 436 -23.07 -27.20 1.09
N ALA A 437 -23.89 -28.12 0.58
CA ALA A 437 -24.43 -28.05 -0.78
C ALA A 437 -25.44 -26.89 -0.94
N ASN A 438 -26.29 -26.64 0.05
CA ASN A 438 -27.25 -25.52 0.04
C ASN A 438 -26.55 -24.16 0.01
N VAL A 439 -25.43 -24.02 0.72
CA VAL A 439 -24.66 -22.77 0.81
C VAL A 439 -23.68 -22.59 -0.36
N ALA A 440 -23.22 -23.66 -0.99
CA ALA A 440 -22.19 -23.60 -2.03
C ALA A 440 -22.51 -22.58 -3.14
N ALA A 441 -23.76 -22.52 -3.60
CA ALA A 441 -24.18 -21.57 -4.63
C ALA A 441 -24.19 -20.11 -4.13
N GLN A 442 -24.49 -19.88 -2.85
CA GLN A 442 -24.58 -18.55 -2.26
C GLN A 442 -23.21 -17.88 -2.13
N ILE A 443 -22.18 -18.67 -1.86
CA ILE A 443 -20.80 -18.19 -1.69
C ILE A 443 -19.93 -18.38 -2.93
N ALA A 444 -20.48 -18.92 -4.02
CA ALA A 444 -19.70 -19.26 -5.22
C ALA A 444 -18.98 -18.06 -5.87
N GLN A 445 -19.50 -16.84 -5.65
CA GLN A 445 -18.92 -15.58 -6.14
C GLN A 445 -18.12 -14.83 -5.05
N GLY A 446 -17.65 -15.56 -4.05
CA GLY A 446 -16.95 -15.03 -2.90
C GLY A 446 -17.88 -14.74 -1.72
N ILE A 447 -17.27 -14.47 -0.57
CA ILE A 447 -17.98 -14.13 0.67
C ILE A 447 -17.76 -12.66 0.96
N ALA A 448 -18.85 -11.88 0.97
CA ALA A 448 -18.80 -10.46 1.29
C ALA A 448 -18.79 -10.23 2.81
N TYR A 449 -17.93 -9.34 3.29
CA TYR A 449 -17.78 -9.02 4.72
C TYR A 449 -17.18 -7.62 4.93
N LEU A 450 -17.23 -7.14 6.17
CA LEU A 450 -16.46 -5.98 6.63
C LEU A 450 -15.37 -6.45 7.60
N PRO A 451 -14.08 -6.16 7.37
CA PRO A 451 -13.02 -6.55 8.31
C PRO A 451 -13.24 -5.94 9.69
N PHE A 452 -13.11 -6.75 10.73
CA PHE A 452 -13.37 -6.34 12.11
C PHE A 452 -12.20 -5.53 12.72
N ASP A 453 -10.98 -5.78 12.25
CA ASP A 453 -9.72 -5.14 12.65
C ASP A 453 -9.56 -3.69 12.16
N LEU A 454 -10.51 -3.18 11.37
CA LEU A 454 -10.55 -1.82 10.83
C LEU A 454 -11.54 -0.88 11.57
N LEU A 455 -12.11 -1.33 12.69
CA LEU A 455 -12.98 -0.56 13.59
C LEU A 455 -12.29 -0.34 14.94
#